data_AF-A0A0F9M4N5-F1
#
_entry.id   AF-A0A0F9M4N5-F1
#
_cell.length_a   1.000
_cell.length_b   1.000
_cell.length_c   1.000
_cell.angle_alpha   90.00
_cell.angle_beta   90.00
_cell.angle_gamma   90.00
#
_symmetry.space_group_name_H-M   'P 1'
#
loop_
_entity.id
_entity.type
_entity.pdbx_description
1 polymer ?
#
loop_
_entity_poly.entity_id
_entity_poly.type
_entity_poly.pdbx_seq_one_letter_code
_entity_poly.pdbx_strand_id
1 'polypeptide(L)'
;MLRERHVGIIAVFVVALLIVGLVFSSAPDTEVIDEYADDTFIAQRTGINLVSGTNVTISGVDNPTDNRVDFTIAATGVGSEVVFKARKDSAGTITKGSAVHLAGFNPSGYIEVEEADADDPTKMPAIGLAETDLTNSSTGQVILVGELTGLDTTGLVFGDDLFVSTTPGVLTATKPTGNSAQIQKVAEVARVHGSQGVLEVFGAGRQNDLPNITDDNLWVGSATDVPTNTAVGDCDDSGGNHLNYDTATNAFSCGTTNGPVAALTSGTIDGVTIGGSTPAAGTFTNVGVGIAPLSVLHIKASIPGTIGDKPAG
;
A
#
# COMPACT_ATOMS: atom_id res chain seq x y z
N MET A 1 -24.98 100.79 -80.57
CA MET A 1 -24.67 101.22 -79.19
C MET A 1 -24.71 99.99 -78.29
N LEU A 2 -23.60 99.69 -77.60
CA LEU A 2 -23.41 98.76 -76.47
C LEU A 2 -23.81 97.27 -76.67
N ARG A 3 -23.13 96.25 -76.15
CA ARG A 3 -21.83 96.03 -75.50
C ARG A 3 -21.72 94.50 -75.29
N GLU A 4 -20.80 93.85 -76.01
CA GLU A 4 -19.85 92.80 -75.59
C GLU A 4 -20.15 91.90 -74.34
N ARG A 5 -20.06 90.54 -74.45
CA ARG A 5 -19.03 89.64 -73.80
C ARG A 5 -19.41 88.15 -73.47
N HIS A 6 -18.55 87.22 -73.95
CA HIS A 6 -18.00 85.94 -73.39
C HIS A 6 -18.93 84.69 -73.22
N VAL A 7 -18.75 83.56 -73.93
CA VAL A 7 -17.76 82.44 -73.90
C VAL A 7 -18.02 81.37 -72.81
N GLY A 8 -18.18 80.10 -73.22
CA GLY A 8 -18.15 78.88 -72.38
C GLY A 8 -18.62 77.62 -73.18
N ILE A 9 -17.75 76.88 -73.87
CA ILE A 9 -16.93 75.73 -73.40
C ILE A 9 -17.72 74.40 -73.28
N ILE A 10 -17.53 73.53 -74.30
CA ILE A 10 -17.10 72.12 -74.25
C ILE A 10 -17.99 71.04 -73.55
N ALA A 11 -18.20 69.95 -74.32
CA ALA A 11 -18.45 68.56 -73.92
C ALA A 11 -19.85 68.16 -73.39
N VAL A 12 -20.78 67.96 -74.33
CA VAL A 12 -21.85 66.96 -74.19
C VAL A 12 -21.39 65.69 -74.90
N PHE A 13 -20.41 64.99 -74.32
CA PHE A 13 -20.05 63.63 -74.74
C PHE A 13 -19.52 62.89 -73.52
N VAL A 14 -20.08 61.71 -73.27
CA VAL A 14 -19.63 60.69 -72.32
C VAL A 14 -20.02 60.88 -70.84
N VAL A 15 -21.32 60.78 -70.55
CA VAL A 15 -21.82 60.27 -69.24
C VAL A 15 -22.60 58.97 -69.46
N ALA A 16 -22.14 58.14 -70.41
CA ALA A 16 -22.68 56.81 -70.69
C ALA A 16 -21.60 55.71 -70.61
N LEU A 17 -20.44 56.03 -70.00
CA LEU A 17 -19.32 55.09 -69.89
C LEU A 17 -18.71 55.12 -68.48
N LEU A 18 -19.52 54.89 -67.45
CA LEU A 18 -19.01 54.51 -66.13
C LEU A 18 -20.02 53.71 -65.29
N ILE A 19 -20.87 52.89 -65.92
CA ILE A 19 -21.80 51.99 -65.21
C ILE A 19 -21.59 50.51 -65.59
N VAL A 20 -20.67 50.22 -66.52
CA VAL A 20 -20.38 48.83 -66.95
C VAL A 20 -18.92 48.52 -66.65
N GLY A 21 -18.64 48.11 -65.40
CA GLY A 21 -17.28 47.76 -65.00
C GLY A 21 -17.05 47.52 -63.50
N LEU A 22 -17.99 47.90 -62.62
CA LEU A 22 -17.99 47.40 -61.24
C LEU A 22 -18.82 46.11 -61.20
N VAL A 23 -18.21 45.04 -61.72
CA VAL A 23 -18.49 43.71 -61.18
C VAL A 23 -18.00 43.78 -59.74
N PHE A 24 -18.87 44.14 -58.80
CA PHE A 24 -18.70 43.72 -57.43
C PHE A 24 -18.83 42.20 -57.49
N SER A 25 -17.73 41.49 -57.75
CA SER A 25 -17.61 40.15 -57.23
C SER A 25 -17.48 40.33 -55.73
N SER A 26 -18.62 40.50 -55.04
CA SER A 26 -18.66 40.13 -53.65
C SER A 26 -18.36 38.63 -53.66
N ALA A 27 -17.10 38.28 -53.45
CA ALA A 27 -16.80 36.94 -52.96
C ALA A 27 -17.79 36.71 -51.80
N PRO A 28 -18.45 35.55 -51.71
CA PRO A 28 -19.25 35.29 -50.54
C PRO A 28 -18.31 35.45 -49.34
N ASP A 29 -18.53 36.50 -48.53
CA ASP A 29 -17.85 36.67 -47.26
C ASP A 29 -18.26 35.46 -46.44
N THR A 30 -17.44 34.42 -46.53
CA THR A 30 -17.58 33.25 -45.67
C THR A 30 -17.10 33.77 -44.35
N GLU A 31 -18.05 34.08 -43.47
CA GLU A 31 -17.78 34.50 -42.11
C GLU A 31 -16.93 33.39 -41.46
N VAL A 32 -15.65 33.70 -41.30
CA VAL A 32 -14.67 32.80 -40.70
C VAL A 32 -14.25 33.38 -39.37
N ILE A 33 -14.02 32.49 -38.43
CA ILE A 33 -13.50 32.77 -37.11
C ILE A 33 -12.00 32.48 -37.17
N ASP A 34 -11.20 33.48 -36.79
CA ASP A 34 -9.79 33.27 -36.47
C ASP A 34 -9.69 32.52 -35.14
N GLU A 35 -9.16 31.30 -35.18
CA GLU A 35 -8.95 30.47 -34.02
C GLU A 35 -7.54 30.72 -33.47
N TYR A 36 -7.47 30.89 -32.15
CA TYR A 36 -6.21 31.08 -31.42
C TYR A 36 -6.08 30.02 -30.32
N ALA A 37 -4.85 29.58 -30.06
CA ALA A 37 -4.48 28.84 -28.86
C ALA A 37 -3.33 29.59 -28.17
N ASP A 38 -3.49 29.94 -26.90
CA ASP A 38 -2.52 30.73 -26.13
C ASP A 38 -2.04 31.98 -26.90
N ASP A 39 -3.02 32.76 -27.41
CA ASP A 39 -2.81 33.95 -28.26
C ASP A 39 -2.08 33.71 -29.59
N THR A 40 -1.77 32.47 -29.93
CA THR A 40 -1.16 32.09 -31.22
C THR A 40 -2.25 31.71 -32.22
N PHE A 41 -2.27 32.36 -33.39
CA PHE A 41 -3.18 32.00 -34.47
C PHE A 41 -2.91 30.56 -34.95
N ILE A 42 -3.95 29.73 -35.01
CA ILE A 42 -3.83 28.32 -35.40
C ILE A 42 -4.56 28.01 -36.72
N ALA A 43 -5.74 28.59 -36.95
CA ALA A 43 -6.55 28.31 -38.13
C ALA A 43 -7.65 29.36 -38.37
N GLN A 44 -8.22 29.36 -39.57
CA GLN A 44 -9.49 30.01 -39.91
C GLN A 44 -10.54 28.94 -40.24
N ARG A 45 -11.69 28.99 -39.58
CA ARG A 45 -12.81 28.05 -39.82
C ARG A 45 -14.13 28.79 -39.79
N THR A 46 -15.17 28.20 -40.36
CA THR A 46 -16.53 28.77 -40.34
C THR A 46 -17.23 28.60 -38.99
N GLY A 47 -16.60 27.93 -38.02
CA GLY A 47 -17.18 27.68 -36.70
C GLY A 47 -16.35 26.71 -35.87
N ILE A 48 -16.56 26.76 -34.54
CA ILE A 48 -15.95 25.87 -33.55
C ILE A 48 -17.04 24.97 -32.97
N ASN A 49 -16.81 23.66 -32.92
CA ASN A 49 -17.69 22.73 -32.21
C ASN A 49 -16.96 22.15 -30.99
N LEU A 50 -17.31 22.62 -29.80
CA LEU A 50 -16.77 22.12 -28.54
C LEU A 50 -17.71 21.06 -27.97
N VAL A 51 -17.25 19.81 -27.94
CA VAL A 51 -18.03 18.68 -27.43
C VAL A 51 -17.47 18.28 -26.06
N SER A 52 -18.24 18.49 -25.00
CA SER A 52 -17.87 18.04 -23.66
C SER A 52 -17.91 16.51 -23.59
N GLY A 53 -16.81 15.90 -23.18
CA GLY A 53 -16.77 14.50 -22.78
C GLY A 53 -17.19 14.32 -21.31
N THR A 54 -17.27 13.07 -20.86
CA THR A 54 -17.41 12.75 -19.43
C THR A 54 -16.28 13.41 -18.63
N ASN A 55 -16.59 14.01 -17.48
CA ASN A 55 -15.65 14.70 -16.58
C ASN A 55 -14.95 15.95 -17.16
N VAL A 56 -15.40 16.44 -18.32
CA VAL A 56 -14.91 17.68 -18.92
C VAL A 56 -16.01 18.72 -18.86
N THR A 57 -15.75 19.84 -18.19
CA THR A 57 -16.61 21.03 -18.22
C THR A 57 -16.04 22.03 -19.22
N ILE A 58 -16.90 22.55 -20.09
CA ILE A 58 -16.58 23.61 -21.04
C ILE A 58 -17.43 24.82 -20.68
N SER A 59 -16.80 25.94 -20.35
CA SER A 59 -17.49 27.20 -20.06
C SER A 59 -16.94 28.33 -20.93
N GLY A 60 -17.83 29.13 -21.52
CA GLY A 60 -17.47 30.34 -22.27
C GLY A 60 -17.87 31.60 -21.50
N VAL A 61 -16.99 32.61 -21.52
CA VAL A 61 -17.27 33.95 -20.99
C VAL A 61 -17.01 34.97 -22.10
N ASP A 62 -17.96 35.88 -22.32
CA ASP A 62 -17.73 37.02 -23.21
C ASP A 62 -16.68 37.96 -22.59
N ASN A 63 -15.59 38.22 -23.32
CA ASN A 63 -14.52 39.12 -22.93
C ASN A 63 -14.52 40.34 -23.87
N PRO A 64 -15.35 41.36 -23.57
CA PRO A 64 -15.46 42.54 -24.43
C PRO A 64 -14.21 43.43 -24.40
N THR A 65 -13.30 43.25 -23.43
CA THR A 65 -12.03 44.02 -23.38
C THR A 65 -11.06 43.58 -24.47
N ASP A 66 -11.01 42.30 -24.78
CA ASP A 66 -10.19 41.76 -25.88
C ASP A 66 -11.00 41.45 -27.14
N ASN A 67 -12.32 41.74 -27.10
CA ASN A 67 -13.27 41.48 -28.18
C ASN A 67 -13.23 40.01 -28.63
N ARG A 68 -13.14 39.10 -27.65
CA ARG A 68 -13.05 37.64 -27.80
C ARG A 68 -14.02 36.94 -26.85
N VAL A 69 -14.24 35.65 -27.08
CA VAL A 69 -14.90 34.75 -26.11
C VAL A 69 -13.83 33.85 -25.51
N ASP A 70 -13.70 33.88 -24.19
CA ASP A 70 -12.74 33.05 -23.47
C ASP A 70 -13.41 31.72 -23.09
N PHE A 71 -12.88 30.63 -23.62
CA PHE A 71 -13.31 29.29 -23.26
C PHE A 71 -12.36 28.70 -22.22
N THR A 72 -12.89 28.32 -21.06
CA THR A 72 -12.18 27.51 -20.08
C THR A 72 -12.59 26.06 -20.25
N ILE A 73 -11.61 25.19 -20.47
CA ILE A 73 -11.79 23.73 -20.49
C ILE A 73 -11.19 23.20 -19.19
N ALA A 74 -12.05 22.73 -18.29
CA ALA A 74 -11.62 22.13 -17.03
C ALA A 74 -11.98 20.64 -17.04
N ALA A 75 -10.99 19.79 -16.80
CA ALA A 75 -11.22 18.39 -16.48
C ALA A 75 -11.22 18.23 -14.95
N THR A 76 -12.33 17.75 -14.39
CA THR A 76 -12.38 17.32 -12.99
C THR A 76 -12.21 15.81 -12.95
N GLY A 77 -10.97 15.35 -12.78
CA GLY A 77 -10.68 13.98 -12.37
C GLY A 77 -10.84 13.89 -10.85
N VAL A 78 -11.93 13.31 -10.38
CA VAL A 78 -12.06 12.88 -8.98
C VAL A 78 -11.25 11.60 -8.82
N GLY A 79 -10.16 11.65 -8.05
CA GLY A 79 -9.29 10.51 -7.73
C GLY A 79 -8.45 10.01 -8.92
N SER A 80 -7.13 10.03 -8.79
CA SER A 80 -6.25 9.38 -9.78
C SER A 80 -6.38 7.86 -9.66
N GLU A 81 -7.40 7.28 -10.28
CA GLU A 81 -7.49 5.83 -10.45
C GLU A 81 -6.29 5.35 -11.27
N VAL A 82 -5.63 4.30 -10.80
CA VAL A 82 -4.58 3.62 -11.54
C VAL A 82 -5.16 2.34 -12.09
N VAL A 83 -5.47 2.36 -13.39
CA VAL A 83 -5.97 1.20 -14.13
C VAL A 83 -4.96 0.71 -15.16
N PHE A 84 -5.03 -0.57 -15.48
CA PHE A 84 -4.34 -1.15 -16.62
C PHE A 84 -5.26 -2.11 -17.38
N LYS A 85 -4.89 -2.36 -18.64
CA LYS A 85 -5.64 -3.22 -19.55
C LYS A 85 -5.15 -4.67 -19.43
N ALA A 86 -6.08 -5.59 -19.19
CA ALA A 86 -5.79 -7.02 -19.11
C ALA A 86 -6.94 -7.85 -19.71
N ARG A 87 -6.67 -9.13 -19.94
CA ARG A 87 -7.69 -10.12 -20.33
C ARG A 87 -7.47 -11.42 -19.58
N LYS A 88 -8.47 -12.28 -19.55
CA LYS A 88 -8.32 -13.62 -18.97
C LYS A 88 -7.37 -14.45 -19.84
N ASP A 89 -6.50 -15.28 -19.24
CA ASP A 89 -5.62 -16.17 -20.00
C ASP A 89 -6.39 -17.33 -20.63
N SER A 90 -7.13 -18.06 -19.80
CA SER A 90 -7.89 -19.25 -20.20
C SER A 90 -9.37 -18.94 -20.51
N ALA A 91 -10.08 -19.89 -21.13
CA ALA A 91 -11.49 -19.73 -21.45
C ALA A 91 -12.36 -19.49 -20.21
N GLY A 92 -13.45 -18.72 -20.37
CA GLY A 92 -14.37 -18.36 -19.30
C GLY A 92 -14.40 -16.87 -19.01
N THR A 93 -14.90 -16.52 -17.82
CA THR A 93 -15.10 -15.14 -17.39
C THR A 93 -14.57 -14.94 -15.98
N ILE A 94 -13.78 -13.89 -15.78
CA ILE A 94 -13.51 -13.31 -14.46
C ILE A 94 -14.54 -12.20 -14.29
N THR A 95 -15.35 -12.27 -13.24
CA THR A 95 -16.40 -11.27 -13.00
C THR A 95 -15.83 -9.98 -12.44
N LYS A 96 -16.50 -8.85 -12.70
CA LYS A 96 -16.21 -7.57 -12.03
C LYS A 96 -16.13 -7.74 -10.51
N GLY A 97 -15.14 -7.13 -9.89
CA GLY A 97 -14.86 -7.21 -8.45
C GLY A 97 -13.90 -8.33 -8.06
N SER A 98 -13.64 -9.29 -8.94
CA SER A 98 -12.73 -10.40 -8.62
C SER A 98 -11.28 -9.94 -8.49
N ALA A 99 -10.57 -10.46 -7.50
CA ALA A 99 -9.13 -10.30 -7.36
C ALA A 99 -8.39 -11.09 -8.44
N VAL A 100 -7.39 -10.48 -9.08
CA VAL A 100 -6.65 -11.10 -10.18
C VAL A 100 -5.14 -11.05 -9.96
N HIS A 101 -4.45 -12.10 -10.41
CA HIS A 101 -2.98 -12.17 -10.43
C HIS A 101 -2.47 -12.18 -11.87
N LEU A 102 -1.18 -11.86 -12.05
CA LEU A 102 -0.52 -11.95 -13.34
C LEU A 102 -0.33 -13.43 -13.72
N ALA A 103 -1.02 -13.88 -14.77
CA ALA A 103 -0.86 -15.23 -15.31
C ALA A 103 0.20 -15.27 -16.42
N GLY A 104 0.31 -14.19 -17.20
CA GLY A 104 1.26 -14.12 -18.30
C GLY A 104 1.27 -12.81 -19.05
N PHE A 105 2.07 -12.81 -20.12
CA PHE A 105 2.10 -11.72 -21.09
C PHE A 105 2.04 -12.33 -22.49
N ASN A 106 0.97 -12.03 -23.21
CA ASN A 106 0.76 -12.55 -24.54
C ASN A 106 1.79 -11.95 -25.52
N PRO A 107 2.30 -12.72 -26.50
CA PRO A 107 3.15 -12.18 -27.57
C PRO A 107 2.54 -11.01 -28.36
N SER A 108 1.21 -10.88 -28.35
CA SER A 108 0.47 -9.78 -28.97
C SER A 108 0.43 -8.49 -28.13
N GLY A 109 1.06 -8.48 -26.95
CA GLY A 109 1.19 -7.29 -26.10
C GLY A 109 0.15 -7.15 -24.98
N TYR A 110 -0.59 -8.20 -24.66
CA TYR A 110 -1.64 -8.17 -23.63
C TYR A 110 -1.13 -8.73 -22.31
N ILE A 111 -1.45 -8.04 -21.22
CA ILE A 111 -1.36 -8.62 -19.87
C ILE A 111 -2.47 -9.68 -19.75
N GLU A 112 -2.09 -10.89 -19.39
CA GLU A 112 -3.00 -12.01 -19.15
C GLU A 112 -3.10 -12.26 -17.65
N VAL A 113 -4.34 -12.35 -17.15
CA VAL A 113 -4.65 -12.50 -15.72
C VAL A 113 -5.55 -13.70 -15.47
N GLU A 114 -5.48 -14.21 -14.25
CA GLU A 114 -6.37 -15.24 -13.72
C GLU A 114 -6.80 -14.88 -12.29
N GLU A 115 -7.82 -15.55 -11.77
CA GLU A 115 -8.32 -15.33 -10.42
C GLU A 115 -7.22 -15.60 -9.37
N ALA A 116 -7.02 -14.65 -8.46
CA ALA A 116 -6.04 -14.76 -7.38
C ALA A 116 -6.60 -15.65 -6.26
N ASP A 117 -5.73 -16.40 -5.58
CA ASP A 117 -6.13 -17.38 -4.57
C ASP A 117 -5.16 -17.38 -3.39
N ALA A 118 -5.65 -17.07 -2.19
CA ALA A 118 -4.80 -16.79 -1.05
C ALA A 118 -4.01 -18.01 -0.58
N ASP A 119 -4.51 -19.23 -0.77
CA ASP A 119 -3.82 -20.46 -0.34
C ASP A 119 -2.95 -21.11 -1.44
N ASP A 120 -2.86 -20.47 -2.61
CA ASP A 120 -2.00 -20.87 -3.72
C ASP A 120 -0.93 -19.81 -3.99
N PRO A 121 0.32 -20.01 -3.54
CA PRO A 121 1.39 -19.03 -3.70
C PRO A 121 1.76 -18.78 -5.17
N THR A 122 1.34 -19.63 -6.11
CA THR A 122 1.57 -19.42 -7.54
C THR A 122 0.55 -18.47 -8.16
N LYS A 123 -0.57 -18.25 -7.48
CA LYS A 123 -1.68 -17.37 -7.92
C LYS A 123 -1.70 -16.03 -7.20
N MET A 124 -0.57 -15.66 -6.61
CA MET A 124 -0.41 -14.47 -5.78
C MET A 124 0.93 -13.82 -6.11
N PRO A 125 1.09 -12.49 -5.94
CA PRO A 125 0.12 -11.55 -5.37
C PRO A 125 -1.03 -11.23 -6.35
N ALA A 126 -2.18 -10.88 -5.80
CA ALA A 126 -3.19 -10.16 -6.56
C ALA A 126 -2.64 -8.80 -6.98
N ILE A 127 -2.72 -8.46 -8.26
CA ILE A 127 -2.21 -7.23 -8.87
C ILE A 127 -3.31 -6.18 -9.13
N GLY A 128 -4.56 -6.50 -8.78
CA GLY A 128 -5.69 -5.59 -8.88
C GLY A 128 -7.03 -6.32 -8.76
N LEU A 129 -8.10 -5.56 -8.94
CA LEU A 129 -9.46 -6.08 -9.04
C LEU A 129 -10.00 -5.88 -10.46
N ALA A 130 -10.79 -6.82 -10.97
CA ALA A 130 -11.45 -6.67 -12.26
C ALA A 130 -12.47 -5.51 -12.20
N GLU A 131 -12.30 -4.47 -13.01
CA GLU A 131 -13.22 -3.32 -13.05
C GLU A 131 -14.45 -3.60 -13.92
N THR A 132 -14.29 -4.55 -14.85
CA THR A 132 -15.28 -5.10 -15.76
C THR A 132 -15.16 -6.62 -15.81
N ASP A 133 -16.15 -7.31 -16.37
CA ASP A 133 -15.97 -8.72 -16.70
C ASP A 133 -14.82 -8.89 -17.71
N LEU A 134 -13.91 -9.83 -17.45
CA LEU A 134 -12.78 -10.15 -18.32
C LEU A 134 -12.98 -11.52 -18.94
N THR A 135 -12.75 -11.63 -20.24
CA THR A 135 -12.73 -12.91 -20.96
C THR A 135 -11.40 -13.08 -21.68
N ASN A 136 -11.13 -14.25 -22.24
CA ASN A 136 -9.94 -14.46 -23.07
C ASN A 136 -10.07 -13.88 -24.49
N SER A 137 -11.26 -13.42 -24.86
CA SER A 137 -11.56 -12.89 -26.19
C SER A 137 -11.50 -11.36 -26.28
N SER A 138 -11.47 -10.67 -25.13
CA SER A 138 -11.50 -9.21 -25.07
C SER A 138 -10.68 -8.67 -23.91
N THR A 139 -10.04 -7.53 -24.13
CA THR A 139 -9.37 -6.78 -23.06
C THR A 139 -10.37 -5.94 -22.29
N GLY A 140 -10.28 -5.96 -20.96
CA GLY A 140 -11.00 -5.06 -20.05
C GLY A 140 -10.03 -4.35 -19.11
N GLN A 141 -10.58 -3.65 -18.12
CA GLN A 141 -9.80 -2.89 -17.15
C GLN A 141 -9.65 -3.64 -15.83
N VAL A 142 -8.48 -3.50 -15.23
CA VAL A 142 -8.16 -3.93 -13.87
C VAL A 142 -7.72 -2.69 -13.09
N ILE A 143 -8.32 -2.48 -11.93
CA ILE A 143 -8.01 -1.38 -11.03
C ILE A 143 -6.94 -1.82 -10.03
N LEU A 144 -5.87 -1.01 -9.93
CA LEU A 144 -4.78 -1.19 -8.96
C LEU A 144 -4.99 -0.34 -7.70
N VAL A 145 -5.41 0.92 -7.90
CA VAL A 145 -5.71 1.88 -6.83
C VAL A 145 -6.86 2.80 -7.28
N GLY A 146 -7.81 3.08 -6.41
CA GLY A 146 -8.93 4.01 -6.64
C GLY A 146 -10.30 3.41 -6.27
N GLU A 147 -11.38 4.07 -6.68
CA GLU A 147 -12.75 3.65 -6.35
C GLU A 147 -13.31 2.62 -7.34
N LEU A 148 -13.50 1.37 -6.89
CA LEU A 148 -14.25 0.38 -7.66
C LEU A 148 -15.73 0.47 -7.30
N THR A 149 -16.53 0.98 -8.24
CA THR A 149 -17.97 1.21 -8.05
C THR A 149 -18.84 0.17 -8.76
N GLY A 150 -20.12 0.14 -8.41
CA GLY A 150 -21.13 -0.68 -9.11
C GLY A 150 -21.10 -2.15 -8.70
N LEU A 151 -20.67 -2.43 -7.46
CA LEU A 151 -20.64 -3.77 -6.90
C LEU A 151 -21.86 -4.04 -6.02
N ASP A 152 -22.20 -5.32 -5.85
CA ASP A 152 -23.03 -5.78 -4.74
C ASP A 152 -22.10 -5.99 -3.52
N THR A 153 -22.23 -5.13 -2.52
CA THR A 153 -21.47 -5.21 -1.27
C THR A 153 -22.36 -5.61 -0.09
N THR A 154 -23.51 -6.25 -0.36
CA THR A 154 -24.40 -6.75 0.70
C THR A 154 -23.68 -7.80 1.57
N GLY A 155 -23.93 -7.74 2.88
CA GLY A 155 -23.24 -8.60 3.86
C GLY A 155 -21.90 -8.05 4.36
N LEU A 156 -21.39 -6.97 3.77
CA LEU A 156 -20.25 -6.22 4.27
C LEU A 156 -20.70 -4.99 5.08
N VAL A 157 -19.77 -4.41 5.82
CA VAL A 157 -19.94 -3.17 6.61
C VAL A 157 -19.00 -2.08 6.08
N PHE A 158 -19.42 -0.82 6.19
CA PHE A 158 -18.53 0.31 5.91
C PHE A 158 -17.26 0.22 6.76
N GLY A 159 -16.10 0.38 6.12
CA GLY A 159 -14.79 0.28 6.75
C GLY A 159 -14.27 -1.14 6.91
N ASP A 160 -14.96 -2.17 6.40
CA ASP A 160 -14.42 -3.52 6.39
C ASP A 160 -13.17 -3.61 5.50
N ASP A 161 -12.11 -4.17 6.06
CA ASP A 161 -10.89 -4.52 5.34
C ASP A 161 -11.12 -5.77 4.51
N LEU A 162 -10.88 -5.68 3.19
CA LEU A 162 -11.04 -6.80 2.27
C LEU A 162 -9.70 -7.42 1.88
N PHE A 163 -9.63 -8.73 2.04
CA PHE A 163 -8.49 -9.57 1.71
C PHE A 163 -8.81 -10.48 0.53
N VAL A 164 -7.78 -10.91 -0.19
CA VAL A 164 -7.90 -12.05 -1.12
C VAL A 164 -8.29 -13.28 -0.29
N SER A 165 -9.32 -14.01 -0.68
CA SER A 165 -9.78 -15.22 0.02
C SER A 165 -9.10 -16.48 -0.52
N THR A 166 -9.33 -17.62 0.13
CA THR A 166 -8.93 -18.96 -0.36
C THR A 166 -9.94 -19.55 -1.36
N THR A 167 -10.88 -18.74 -1.83
CA THR A 167 -11.71 -19.05 -2.99
C THR A 167 -11.22 -18.17 -4.13
N PRO A 168 -10.80 -18.74 -5.27
CA PRO A 168 -10.27 -17.97 -6.38
C PRO A 168 -11.12 -16.75 -6.73
N GLY A 169 -10.49 -15.59 -6.80
CA GLY A 169 -11.09 -14.33 -7.22
C GLY A 169 -11.95 -13.64 -6.16
N VAL A 170 -12.33 -14.33 -5.09
CA VAL A 170 -13.27 -13.80 -4.10
C VAL A 170 -12.54 -12.98 -3.04
N LEU A 171 -13.15 -11.86 -2.65
CA LEU A 171 -12.73 -11.04 -1.51
C LEU A 171 -13.45 -11.45 -0.23
N THR A 172 -12.78 -11.30 0.91
CA THR A 172 -13.32 -11.63 2.23
C THR A 172 -13.00 -10.53 3.24
N ALA A 173 -13.95 -10.21 4.13
CA ALA A 173 -13.72 -9.36 5.29
C ALA A 173 -13.05 -10.11 6.47
N THR A 174 -12.96 -11.45 6.38
CA THR A 174 -12.25 -12.27 7.35
C THR A 174 -10.84 -12.51 6.85
N LYS A 175 -9.84 -12.02 7.61
CA LYS A 175 -8.42 -12.24 7.33
C LYS A 175 -8.14 -13.75 7.12
N PRO A 176 -7.54 -14.18 5.99
CA PRO A 176 -7.14 -15.56 5.77
C PRO A 176 -6.22 -16.06 6.89
N THR A 177 -6.43 -17.29 7.34
CA THR A 177 -5.66 -17.97 8.39
C THR A 177 -5.01 -19.23 7.85
N GLY A 178 -3.96 -19.71 8.52
CA GLY A 178 -3.22 -20.91 8.10
C GLY A 178 -1.96 -20.56 7.31
N ASN A 179 -0.96 -21.44 7.35
CA ASN A 179 0.39 -21.18 6.85
C ASN A 179 0.50 -21.14 5.32
N SER A 180 -0.41 -21.80 4.60
CA SER A 180 -0.50 -21.76 3.14
C SER A 180 -1.23 -20.52 2.65
N ALA A 181 -2.10 -19.93 3.49
CA ALA A 181 -2.88 -18.75 3.16
C ALA A 181 -2.05 -17.47 3.35
N GLN A 182 -1.69 -16.84 2.25
CA GLN A 182 -1.04 -15.55 2.19
C GLN A 182 -2.04 -14.44 2.54
N ILE A 183 -1.62 -13.52 3.41
CA ILE A 183 -2.44 -12.36 3.77
C ILE A 183 -2.16 -11.26 2.75
N GLN A 184 -3.18 -10.85 2.01
CA GLN A 184 -3.11 -9.67 1.16
C GLN A 184 -4.40 -8.86 1.28
N LYS A 185 -4.32 -7.70 1.93
CA LYS A 185 -5.38 -6.68 1.91
C LYS A 185 -5.33 -5.98 0.56
N VAL A 186 -6.48 -5.78 -0.09
CA VAL A 186 -6.57 -5.18 -1.43
C VAL A 186 -7.56 -4.03 -1.52
N ALA A 187 -8.51 -3.93 -0.59
CA ALA A 187 -9.50 -2.86 -0.59
C ALA A 187 -10.12 -2.64 0.81
N GLU A 188 -10.87 -1.57 0.94
CA GLU A 188 -11.77 -1.28 2.06
C GLU A 188 -13.16 -0.91 1.55
N VAL A 189 -14.21 -1.24 2.30
CA VAL A 189 -15.59 -0.94 1.89
C VAL A 189 -15.92 0.54 2.15
N ALA A 190 -16.02 1.33 1.07
CA ALA A 190 -16.39 2.74 1.13
C ALA A 190 -17.92 2.96 1.09
N ARG A 191 -18.69 2.03 0.51
CA ARG A 191 -20.16 2.09 0.48
C ARG A 191 -20.80 0.70 0.39
N VAL A 192 -21.78 0.46 1.26
CA VAL A 192 -22.61 -0.76 1.25
C VAL A 192 -23.87 -0.53 0.44
N HIS A 193 -24.09 -1.31 -0.63
CA HIS A 193 -25.31 -1.30 -1.45
C HIS A 193 -25.37 -2.56 -2.33
N GLY A 194 -26.57 -3.04 -2.66
CA GLY A 194 -26.75 -4.24 -3.51
C GLY A 194 -26.47 -4.08 -5.01
N SER A 195 -25.86 -2.97 -5.44
CA SER A 195 -25.58 -2.69 -6.87
C SER A 195 -24.78 -1.41 -7.12
N GLN A 196 -24.77 -0.49 -6.15
CA GLN A 196 -24.01 0.76 -6.17
C GLN A 196 -22.96 0.78 -5.06
N GLY A 197 -22.51 -0.41 -4.64
CA GLY A 197 -21.46 -0.58 -3.66
C GLY A 197 -20.16 0.01 -4.20
N VAL A 198 -19.34 0.49 -3.27
CA VAL A 198 -18.04 1.09 -3.58
C VAL A 198 -16.98 0.47 -2.69
N LEU A 199 -15.90 0.05 -3.31
CA LEU A 199 -14.68 -0.35 -2.64
C LEU A 199 -13.60 0.68 -2.94
N GLU A 200 -12.89 1.14 -1.91
CA GLU A 200 -11.64 1.87 -2.10
C GLU A 200 -10.52 0.85 -2.23
N VAL A 201 -9.96 0.73 -3.43
CA VAL A 201 -8.88 -0.20 -3.75
C VAL A 201 -7.56 0.48 -3.45
N PHE A 202 -6.74 -0.14 -2.62
CA PHE A 202 -5.39 0.33 -2.34
C PHE A 202 -4.46 -0.84 -2.11
N GLY A 203 -3.22 -0.70 -2.57
CA GLY A 203 -2.16 -1.65 -2.22
C GLY A 203 -2.27 -3.03 -2.87
N ALA A 204 -3.01 -3.17 -3.98
CA ALA A 204 -2.88 -4.37 -4.81
C ALA A 204 -1.40 -4.55 -5.25
N GLY A 205 -0.91 -5.79 -5.21
CA GLY A 205 0.46 -6.16 -5.56
C GLY A 205 1.43 -6.36 -4.40
N ARG A 206 1.02 -6.23 -3.13
CA ARG A 206 1.86 -6.56 -1.95
C ARG A 206 1.17 -7.51 -0.98
N GLN A 207 1.74 -8.69 -0.79
CA GLN A 207 1.40 -9.57 0.33
C GLN A 207 2.02 -9.05 1.62
N ASN A 208 1.48 -9.47 2.77
CA ASN A 208 2.12 -9.21 4.05
C ASN A 208 3.48 -9.94 4.11
N ASP A 209 4.55 -9.20 4.42
CA ASP A 209 5.94 -9.70 4.44
C ASP A 209 6.14 -10.83 5.47
N LEU A 210 5.35 -10.79 6.54
CA LEU A 210 5.24 -11.87 7.53
C LEU A 210 3.92 -12.64 7.29
N PRO A 211 3.99 -13.89 6.80
CA PRO A 211 2.82 -14.75 6.67
C PRO A 211 2.16 -15.08 8.01
N ASN A 212 1.01 -15.76 7.95
CA ASN A 212 0.45 -16.41 9.13
C ASN A 212 1.47 -17.40 9.72
N ILE A 213 1.51 -17.48 11.05
CA ILE A 213 2.36 -18.41 11.78
C ILE A 213 1.50 -19.53 12.37
N THR A 214 2.02 -20.76 12.41
CA THR A 214 1.36 -21.90 13.05
C THR A 214 1.33 -21.74 14.56
N ASP A 215 0.49 -22.53 15.23
CA ASP A 215 0.56 -22.66 16.68
C ASP A 215 1.97 -23.11 17.10
N ASP A 216 2.40 -22.73 18.31
CA ASP A 216 3.71 -23.13 18.84
C ASP A 216 4.90 -22.70 17.96
N ASN A 217 4.82 -21.52 17.36
CA ASN A 217 5.86 -20.98 16.49
C ASN A 217 6.08 -19.48 16.77
N LEU A 218 7.33 -19.02 16.68
CA LEU A 218 7.75 -17.63 16.87
C LEU A 218 8.55 -17.13 15.65
N TRP A 219 8.33 -15.87 15.27
CA TRP A 219 9.22 -15.16 14.34
C TRP A 219 10.48 -14.70 15.06
N VAL A 220 11.63 -15.21 14.65
CA VAL A 220 12.94 -14.87 15.22
C VAL A 220 13.77 -14.19 14.15
N GLY A 221 14.41 -13.06 14.46
CA GLY A 221 15.35 -12.42 13.54
C GLY A 221 16.56 -13.33 13.29
N SER A 222 16.98 -13.46 12.03
CA SER A 222 18.16 -14.22 11.64
C SER A 222 19.39 -13.33 11.45
N ALA A 223 20.57 -13.95 11.29
CA ALA A 223 21.82 -13.24 11.02
C ALA A 223 21.83 -12.50 9.66
N THR A 224 20.82 -12.71 8.81
CA THR A 224 20.63 -12.00 7.54
C THR A 224 19.55 -10.92 7.63
N ASP A 225 19.15 -10.52 8.85
CA ASP A 225 18.11 -9.51 9.11
C ASP A 225 16.73 -9.84 8.52
N VAL A 226 16.45 -11.13 8.30
CA VAL A 226 15.16 -11.63 7.81
C VAL A 226 14.49 -12.47 8.92
N PRO A 227 13.20 -12.25 9.23
CA PRO A 227 12.48 -13.11 10.17
C PRO A 227 12.43 -14.56 9.70
N THR A 228 12.75 -15.49 10.60
CA THR A 228 12.63 -16.93 10.41
C THR A 228 11.57 -17.50 11.33
N ASN A 229 10.73 -18.39 10.81
CA ASN A 229 9.75 -19.10 11.62
C ASN A 229 10.46 -20.20 12.42
N THR A 230 10.44 -20.10 13.74
CA THR A 230 11.05 -21.08 14.66
C THR A 230 9.95 -21.77 15.46
N ALA A 231 9.88 -23.10 15.36
CA ALA A 231 8.99 -23.88 16.19
C ALA A 231 9.47 -23.86 17.65
N VAL A 232 8.53 -23.66 18.56
CA VAL A 232 8.69 -23.69 20.00
C VAL A 232 7.65 -24.66 20.53
N GLY A 233 8.05 -25.91 20.80
CA GLY A 233 7.09 -26.88 21.33
C GLY A 233 6.48 -26.42 22.65
N ASP A 234 5.25 -26.85 22.93
CA ASP A 234 4.53 -26.61 24.18
C ASP A 234 5.45 -26.79 25.40
N CYS A 235 5.65 -25.68 26.11
CA CYS A 235 6.58 -25.60 27.22
C CYS A 235 5.88 -25.10 28.48
N ASP A 236 4.94 -25.91 28.95
CA ASP A 236 4.32 -25.74 30.26
C ASP A 236 5.37 -25.64 31.37
N ASP A 237 5.27 -24.59 32.17
CA ASP A 237 6.10 -24.37 33.36
C ASP A 237 5.70 -25.35 34.48
N SER A 238 6.07 -26.61 34.28
CA SER A 238 5.80 -27.73 35.16
C SER A 238 7.05 -28.59 35.29
N GLY A 239 7.32 -29.08 36.51
CA GLY A 239 8.52 -29.90 36.76
C GLY A 239 9.86 -29.17 36.56
N GLY A 240 9.87 -27.84 36.51
CA GLY A 240 11.06 -27.02 36.28
C GLY A 240 11.43 -26.81 34.81
N ASN A 241 10.57 -27.22 33.87
CA ASN A 241 10.73 -26.90 32.46
C ASN A 241 10.42 -25.42 32.21
N HIS A 242 11.28 -24.74 31.47
CA HIS A 242 11.04 -23.38 30.99
C HIS A 242 11.44 -23.27 29.53
N LEU A 243 10.88 -22.27 28.85
CA LEU A 243 11.35 -21.90 27.52
C LEU A 243 12.75 -21.29 27.63
N ASN A 244 13.75 -22.00 27.12
CA ASN A 244 15.15 -21.59 27.14
C ASN A 244 15.55 -21.03 25.77
N TYR A 245 16.33 -19.95 25.77
CA TYR A 245 17.00 -19.44 24.58
C TYR A 245 18.50 -19.74 24.66
N ASP A 246 19.02 -20.52 23.72
CA ASP A 246 20.45 -20.81 23.60
C ASP A 246 21.11 -19.76 22.69
N THR A 247 21.91 -18.88 23.30
CA THR A 247 22.65 -17.83 22.58
C THR A 247 23.75 -18.36 21.67
N ALA A 248 24.22 -19.61 21.86
CA ALA A 248 25.24 -20.20 21.00
C ALA A 248 24.65 -20.74 19.69
N THR A 249 23.42 -21.24 19.74
CA THR A 249 22.72 -21.82 18.58
C THR A 249 21.57 -20.95 18.05
N ASN A 250 21.24 -19.85 18.73
CA ASN A 250 20.06 -19.01 18.49
C ASN A 250 18.75 -19.81 18.46
N ALA A 251 18.65 -20.85 19.29
CA ALA A 251 17.53 -21.77 19.31
C ALA A 251 16.69 -21.63 20.58
N PHE A 252 15.38 -21.81 20.42
CA PHE A 252 14.45 -21.97 21.53
C PHE A 252 14.27 -23.46 21.84
N SER A 253 14.25 -23.83 23.12
CA SER A 253 14.02 -25.21 23.55
C SER A 253 13.29 -25.26 24.89
N CYS A 254 12.44 -26.27 25.08
CA CYS A 254 11.87 -26.54 26.38
C CYS A 254 12.81 -27.43 27.20
N GLY A 255 13.06 -27.06 28.46
CA GLY A 255 13.82 -27.91 29.36
C GLY A 255 14.10 -27.26 30.70
N THR A 256 14.70 -28.02 31.61
CA THR A 256 15.12 -27.50 32.90
C THR A 256 16.32 -26.60 32.75
N THR A 257 16.31 -25.43 33.39
CA THR A 257 17.56 -24.72 33.63
C THR A 257 18.35 -25.54 34.65
N ASN A 258 19.24 -26.42 34.18
CA ASN A 258 20.33 -26.93 35.01
C ASN A 258 21.36 -25.81 35.23
N GLY A 259 20.91 -24.65 35.74
CA GLY A 259 21.81 -23.78 36.46
C GLY A 259 22.34 -24.59 37.65
N PRO A 260 23.62 -24.48 38.01
CA PRO A 260 24.07 -25.08 39.25
C PRO A 260 23.17 -24.54 40.35
N VAL A 261 22.29 -25.38 40.90
CA VAL A 261 21.93 -25.26 42.30
C VAL A 261 23.28 -25.33 43.00
N ALA A 262 23.85 -24.16 43.30
CA ALA A 262 25.04 -24.07 44.11
C ALA A 262 24.64 -24.69 45.44
N ALA A 263 24.88 -25.99 45.57
CA ALA A 263 24.64 -26.71 46.80
C ALA A 263 25.50 -25.97 47.82
N LEU A 264 24.85 -25.35 48.81
CA LEU A 264 25.54 -24.76 49.94
C LEU A 264 26.15 -25.93 50.73
N THR A 265 27.32 -26.37 50.28
CA THR A 265 28.05 -27.53 50.80
C THR A 265 28.83 -27.16 52.06
N SER A 266 29.03 -25.86 52.27
CA SER A 266 29.52 -25.27 53.52
C SER A 266 29.10 -23.80 53.64
N GLY A 267 29.01 -23.29 54.87
CA GLY A 267 28.66 -21.90 55.16
C GLY A 267 28.02 -21.74 56.53
N THR A 268 27.54 -20.53 56.86
CA THR A 268 26.73 -20.29 58.07
C THR A 268 25.44 -19.55 57.72
N ILE A 269 24.29 -20.01 58.20
CA ILE A 269 23.04 -19.23 58.23
C ILE A 269 22.82 -18.81 59.68
N ASP A 270 22.78 -17.51 59.96
CA ASP A 270 22.61 -16.96 61.32
C ASP A 270 23.52 -17.59 62.39
N GLY A 271 24.76 -17.92 62.00
CA GLY A 271 25.76 -18.53 62.89
C GLY A 271 25.70 -20.06 63.01
N VAL A 272 24.79 -20.74 62.32
CA VAL A 272 24.72 -22.20 62.27
C VAL A 272 25.54 -22.74 61.09
N THR A 273 26.58 -23.52 61.39
CA THR A 273 27.44 -24.16 60.39
C THR A 273 26.68 -25.17 59.53
N ILE A 274 26.79 -25.04 58.21
CA ILE A 274 26.32 -26.01 57.22
C ILE A 274 27.50 -26.91 56.84
N GLY A 275 27.33 -28.23 56.93
CA GLY A 275 28.27 -29.25 56.48
C GLY A 275 29.00 -30.03 57.59
N GLY A 276 29.36 -31.29 57.29
CA GLY A 276 30.28 -32.13 58.07
C GLY A 276 29.66 -33.21 58.97
N SER A 277 28.57 -32.93 59.70
CA SER A 277 27.84 -33.95 60.50
C SER A 277 26.54 -33.46 61.17
N THR A 278 26.03 -32.26 60.87
CA THR A 278 24.73 -31.76 61.38
C THR A 278 24.18 -30.72 60.40
N PRO A 279 22.85 -30.48 60.36
CA PRO A 279 21.89 -30.78 61.42
C PRO A 279 21.38 -32.22 61.37
N ALA A 280 21.04 -32.78 62.52
CA ALA A 280 20.09 -33.90 62.59
C ALA A 280 18.91 -33.59 61.66
N ALA A 281 18.47 -34.60 60.90
CA ALA A 281 17.41 -34.55 59.88
C ALA A 281 16.38 -33.43 60.10
N GLY A 282 16.64 -32.28 59.49
CA GLY A 282 15.73 -31.14 59.43
C GLY A 282 15.56 -30.79 57.97
N THR A 283 14.37 -30.99 57.44
CA THR A 283 14.03 -30.63 56.06
C THR A 283 13.84 -29.11 56.01
N PHE A 284 14.74 -28.38 55.38
CA PHE A 284 14.53 -26.95 55.12
C PHE A 284 13.56 -26.81 53.95
N THR A 285 12.39 -26.23 54.17
CA THR A 285 11.36 -26.11 53.12
C THR A 285 11.57 -24.90 52.21
N ASN A 286 12.13 -23.79 52.74
CA ASN A 286 12.53 -22.62 51.95
C ASN A 286 13.86 -22.05 52.47
N VAL A 287 14.78 -21.71 51.56
CA VAL A 287 16.00 -20.92 51.84
C VAL A 287 15.91 -19.61 51.05
N GLY A 288 15.77 -18.48 51.75
CA GLY A 288 15.80 -17.15 51.14
C GLY A 288 17.18 -16.52 51.30
N VAL A 289 17.82 -16.15 50.18
CA VAL A 289 19.07 -15.38 50.21
C VAL A 289 18.78 -13.90 49.99
N GLY A 290 18.84 -13.11 51.07
CA GLY A 290 18.81 -11.65 50.97
C GLY A 290 20.17 -11.14 50.51
N ILE A 291 20.30 -10.71 49.26
CA ILE A 291 21.57 -10.17 48.75
C ILE A 291 21.80 -8.73 49.26
N ALA A 292 22.49 -8.60 50.39
CA ALA A 292 23.23 -7.38 50.73
C ALA A 292 24.69 -7.51 50.23
N PRO A 293 25.34 -6.41 49.78
CA PRO A 293 26.66 -6.51 49.15
C PRO A 293 27.71 -7.05 50.13
N LEU A 294 28.44 -8.08 49.68
CA LEU A 294 29.46 -8.79 50.44
C LEU A 294 30.62 -7.85 50.81
N SER A 295 30.97 -7.77 52.09
CA SER A 295 32.24 -7.20 52.55
C SER A 295 33.13 -8.32 53.06
N VAL A 296 34.31 -8.49 52.44
CA VAL A 296 35.30 -9.49 52.84
C VAL A 296 35.96 -9.03 54.14
N LEU A 297 35.74 -9.77 55.22
CA LEU A 297 36.43 -9.56 56.50
C LEU A 297 37.87 -10.07 56.38
N HIS A 298 38.85 -9.18 56.30
CA HIS A 298 40.26 -9.54 56.41
C HIS A 298 40.54 -10.14 57.80
N ILE A 299 40.98 -11.40 57.84
CA ILE A 299 41.45 -12.05 59.07
C ILE A 299 42.74 -11.36 59.53
N LYS A 300 42.70 -10.60 60.62
CA LYS A 300 43.92 -10.24 61.37
C LYS A 300 44.18 -11.32 62.41
N ALA A 301 45.16 -12.17 62.16
CA ALA A 301 45.75 -12.99 63.21
C ALA A 301 46.66 -12.10 64.08
N SER A 302 46.30 -11.91 65.34
CA SER A 302 47.22 -11.45 66.39
C SER A 302 47.40 -12.63 67.35
N ILE A 303 48.64 -13.10 67.51
CA ILE A 303 49.01 -14.01 68.60
C ILE A 303 49.69 -13.14 69.67
N PRO A 304 49.07 -12.92 70.84
CA PRO A 304 49.70 -12.20 71.95
C PRO A 304 50.61 -13.15 72.76
N GLY A 305 51.92 -12.85 72.82
CA GLY A 305 52.92 -13.45 73.71
C GLY A 305 53.40 -14.86 73.27
N THR A 306 54.68 -15.24 73.29
CA THR A 306 55.91 -14.76 73.94
C THR A 306 57.09 -15.33 73.15
N ILE A 307 57.97 -14.49 72.59
CA ILE A 307 59.32 -14.89 72.18
C ILE A 307 60.27 -14.21 73.16
N GLY A 308 60.86 -14.99 74.05
CA GLY A 308 61.79 -14.53 75.07
C GLY A 308 62.36 -15.72 75.82
N ASP A 309 63.45 -16.28 75.29
CA ASP A 309 64.21 -17.36 75.91
C ASP A 309 64.84 -16.94 77.24
N LYS A 310 64.74 -17.81 78.26
CA LYS A 310 65.89 -18.32 79.04
C LYS A 310 65.45 -19.47 79.97
N PRO A 311 65.95 -20.71 79.81
CA PRO A 311 65.85 -21.73 80.84
C PRO A 311 66.88 -21.50 81.95
N ALA A 312 66.54 -21.90 83.18
CA ALA A 312 67.43 -21.84 84.33
C ALA A 312 68.50 -22.95 84.28
N GLY A 313 69.76 -22.59 84.57
CA GLY A 313 70.92 -23.48 84.62
C GLY A 313 72.13 -22.88 83.92
#